data_AF-A0A9F2WKT5-F1
#
_entry.id   AF-A0A9F2WKT5-F1
#
_cell.length_a   1.000
_cell.length_b   1.000
_cell.length_c   1.000
_cell.angle_alpha   90.00
_cell.angle_beta   90.00
_cell.angle_gamma   90.00
#
_symmetry.space_group_name_H-M   'P 1'
#
loop_
_entity.id
_entity.type
_entity.pdbx_description
1 polymer ?
#
loop_
_entity_poly.entity_id
_entity_poly.type
_entity_poly.pdbx_seq_one_letter_code
_entity_poly.pdbx_strand_id
1 'polypeptide(L)'
;SFYGLLKKYRQILDQDLSVGVSQILIERHKLRGLTVLQSSSCYRFKCTVSFRYAKLSAKYPESNTAGMDIFAKFSAFIKNSRPEANEALERGLLKTLQKLDEYLNAPLPDEIDENSMEDIAASTRKFLDGDEMTLADCNLLPKLHIVKIVAKKYRNFDIPKTMTGIWRYLKNAYSRDEFTNTCPGDKEIEIAYSDVAKRLTK
;
A
#
# COMPACT_ATOMS: atom_id res chain seq x y z
N SER A 1 6.64 16.70 9.55
CA SER A 1 5.36 16.12 10.00
C SER A 1 4.96 14.99 9.07
N PHE A 2 4.47 13.87 9.61
CA PHE A 2 3.87 12.76 8.87
C PHE A 2 2.78 13.25 7.88
N TYR A 3 2.03 14.27 8.29
CA TYR A 3 1.10 15.03 7.43
C TYR A 3 1.76 15.64 6.18
N GLY A 4 3.04 16.04 6.24
CA GLY A 4 3.78 16.58 5.10
C GLY A 4 4.23 15.49 4.10
N LEU A 5 4.49 14.27 4.57
CA LEU A 5 4.80 13.12 3.73
C LEU A 5 3.54 12.62 3.01
N LEU A 6 2.41 12.61 3.71
CA LEU A 6 1.10 12.23 3.16
C LEU A 6 0.53 13.28 2.19
N LYS A 7 0.75 14.57 2.45
CA LYS A 7 0.40 15.63 1.49
C LYS A 7 1.22 15.53 0.20
N LYS A 8 2.47 15.04 0.29
CA LYS A 8 3.31 14.71 -0.87
C LYS A 8 2.79 13.48 -1.62
N TYR A 9 2.26 12.47 -0.92
CA TYR A 9 1.58 11.31 -1.51
C TYR A 9 0.26 11.65 -2.20
N ARG A 10 -0.54 12.58 -1.66
CA ARG A 10 -1.72 13.14 -2.33
C ARG A 10 -1.35 13.76 -3.68
N GLN A 11 -0.21 14.47 -3.75
CA GLN A 11 0.30 15.07 -4.98
C GLN A 11 0.84 14.03 -5.99
N ILE A 12 1.34 12.89 -5.50
CA ILE A 12 1.80 11.75 -6.32
C ILE A 12 0.60 11.00 -6.94
N LEU A 13 -0.49 10.80 -6.18
CA LEU A 13 -1.69 10.12 -6.67
C LEU A 13 -2.46 10.95 -7.72
N ASP A 14 -2.42 12.28 -7.65
CA ASP A 14 -3.01 13.19 -8.66
C ASP A 14 -2.23 13.23 -9.99
N GLN A 15 -0.94 12.85 -9.99
CA GLN A 15 -0.07 12.93 -11.18
C GLN A 15 0.03 11.60 -11.97
N ASP A 16 -0.54 10.50 -11.45
CA ASP A 16 -0.44 9.16 -12.03
C ASP A 16 -1.57 8.79 -13.01
N LEU A 17 -2.49 9.72 -13.28
CA LEU A 17 -3.55 9.55 -14.27
C LEU A 17 -3.10 10.09 -15.63
N SER A 18 -2.59 9.19 -16.47
CA SER A 18 -2.49 9.33 -17.92
C SER A 18 -1.37 10.25 -18.46
N VAL A 19 -0.09 9.85 -18.39
CA VAL A 19 0.87 9.73 -19.53
C VAL A 19 2.05 8.86 -19.05
N GLY A 20 2.69 8.08 -19.94
CA GLY A 20 3.78 7.15 -19.59
C GLY A 20 4.96 7.75 -18.81
N VAL A 21 5.61 6.95 -17.95
CA VAL A 21 6.69 7.42 -17.07
C VAL A 21 7.88 6.46 -17.06
N SER A 22 8.60 6.42 -18.18
CA SER A 22 10.04 6.68 -18.12
C SER A 22 10.19 8.18 -18.42
N GLN A 23 11.10 8.87 -17.73
CA GLN A 23 11.48 10.30 -17.88
C GLN A 23 10.70 11.34 -17.04
N ILE A 24 11.39 11.91 -16.04
CA ILE A 24 11.55 13.38 -15.78
C ILE A 24 10.29 14.16 -15.30
N LEU A 25 10.34 15.17 -14.43
CA LEU A 25 11.35 15.81 -13.58
C LEU A 25 10.59 16.86 -12.75
N ILE A 26 11.14 17.10 -11.57
CA ILE A 26 10.97 18.28 -10.72
C ILE A 26 10.93 19.57 -11.58
N GLU A 27 9.79 20.23 -11.71
CA GLU A 27 9.71 21.64 -12.12
C GLU A 27 8.30 22.21 -11.86
N ARG A 28 8.15 22.84 -10.68
CA ARG A 28 7.45 24.11 -10.44
C ARG A 28 6.99 24.20 -8.99
N HIS A 29 7.85 24.74 -8.12
CA HIS A 29 7.60 26.02 -7.48
C HIS A 29 8.83 26.47 -6.69
N LYS A 30 9.47 27.48 -7.26
CA LYS A 30 10.36 28.52 -6.74
C LYS A 30 10.01 28.96 -5.29
N LEU A 31 10.31 28.13 -4.28
CA LEU A 31 10.35 28.55 -2.88
C LEU A 31 11.68 28.12 -2.25
N ARG A 32 12.62 29.07 -2.33
CA ARG A 32 13.75 29.30 -1.41
C ARG A 32 14.63 28.08 -1.06
N GLY A 33 15.74 27.95 -1.78
CA GLY A 33 17.04 27.69 -1.15
C GLY A 33 17.48 26.25 -0.91
N LEU A 34 17.11 25.27 -1.74
CA LEU A 34 17.69 23.93 -1.69
C LEU A 34 18.31 23.56 -3.04
N THR A 35 19.62 23.72 -3.13
CA THR A 35 20.46 23.22 -4.23
C THR A 35 20.47 21.70 -4.17
N VAL A 36 19.82 21.04 -5.12
CA VAL A 36 19.92 19.59 -5.32
C VAL A 36 20.99 19.36 -6.39
N LEU A 37 22.19 18.94 -5.97
CA LEU A 37 23.15 18.32 -6.88
C LEU A 37 22.70 16.88 -7.14
N GLN A 38 22.34 16.59 -8.39
CA GLN A 38 22.06 15.24 -8.86
C GLN A 38 23.35 14.42 -8.89
N SER A 39 23.35 13.23 -8.28
CA SER A 39 23.98 12.07 -8.90
C SER A 39 23.36 10.78 -8.37
N SER A 40 23.07 9.89 -9.30
CA SER A 40 22.58 8.53 -9.15
C SER A 40 23.35 7.73 -8.10
N SER A 41 22.71 7.39 -6.98
CA SER A 41 22.92 6.20 -6.13
C SER A 41 22.38 6.48 -4.72
N CYS A 42 21.45 5.64 -4.26
CA CYS A 42 21.02 5.54 -2.85
C CYS A 42 20.53 6.85 -2.20
N TYR A 43 19.20 7.08 -2.16
CA TYR A 43 18.63 8.09 -1.28
C TYR A 43 18.75 7.65 0.18
N ARG A 44 19.94 7.79 0.76
CA ARG A 44 20.13 7.80 2.20
C ARG A 44 19.76 9.18 2.71
N PHE A 45 18.51 9.33 3.19
CA PHE A 45 18.11 10.50 3.94
C PHE A 45 18.89 10.54 5.27
N LYS A 46 20.02 11.24 5.31
CA LYS A 46 20.58 11.74 6.57
C LYS A 46 20.03 13.13 6.81
N CYS A 47 18.93 13.20 7.54
CA CYS A 47 18.41 14.45 8.08
C CYS A 47 19.01 14.63 9.49
N THR A 48 20.03 15.46 9.62
CA THR A 48 20.60 15.89 10.91
C THR A 48 19.82 17.10 11.42
N VAL A 49 18.62 16.87 11.94
CA VAL A 49 17.89 17.84 12.78
C VAL A 49 17.23 17.05 13.90
N SER A 50 17.73 17.21 15.12
CA SER A 50 17.21 16.55 16.33
C SER A 50 15.89 17.21 16.75
N PHE A 51 14.79 16.71 16.19
CA PHE A 51 13.47 16.72 16.81
C PHE A 51 13.17 15.25 17.16
N ARG A 52 12.68 14.98 18.37
CA ARG A 52 12.39 13.61 18.85
C ARG A 52 11.21 13.00 18.07
N TYR A 53 11.46 12.51 16.87
CA TYR A 53 10.51 11.73 16.09
C TYR A 53 10.72 10.24 16.38
N ALA A 54 9.62 9.51 16.59
CA ALA A 54 9.66 8.06 16.69
C ALA A 54 10.24 7.47 15.39
N LYS A 55 11.06 6.42 15.52
CA LYS A 55 11.61 5.69 14.38
C LYS A 55 10.47 4.89 13.73
N LEU A 56 10.04 5.28 12.54
CA LEU A 56 8.95 4.65 11.78
C LEU A 56 9.43 3.58 10.78
N SER A 57 10.72 3.25 10.76
CA SER A 57 11.23 2.22 9.86
C SER A 57 10.84 0.83 10.39
N ALA A 58 10.39 -0.04 9.49
CA ALA A 58 10.18 -1.44 9.81
C ALA A 58 11.48 -2.09 10.32
N LYS A 59 11.35 -2.94 11.34
CA LYS A 59 12.38 -3.79 11.92
C LYS A 59 12.67 -4.98 11.01
N TYR A 60 11.64 -5.61 10.46
CA TYR A 60 11.78 -6.78 9.60
C TYR A 60 11.86 -6.36 8.13
N PRO A 61 12.91 -6.75 7.39
CA PRO A 61 13.04 -6.40 5.97
C PRO A 61 11.84 -6.86 5.14
N GLU A 62 11.28 -8.03 5.46
CA GLU A 62 10.13 -8.61 4.75
C GLU A 62 8.89 -7.71 4.79
N SER A 63 8.67 -6.98 5.90
CA SER A 63 7.59 -5.99 6.05
C SER A 63 7.61 -4.94 4.94
N ASN A 64 8.80 -4.53 4.47
CA ASN A 64 8.94 -3.51 3.44
C ASN A 64 8.59 -4.04 2.04
N THR A 65 8.65 -5.36 1.83
CA THR A 65 8.41 -6.02 0.55
C THR A 65 7.04 -6.69 0.47
N ALA A 66 6.41 -6.97 1.62
CA ALA A 66 5.09 -7.57 1.70
C ALA A 66 4.05 -6.75 0.91
N GLY A 67 3.38 -7.41 -0.03
CA GLY A 67 2.34 -6.81 -0.86
C GLY A 67 2.81 -5.81 -1.92
N MET A 68 4.11 -5.70 -2.22
CA MET A 68 4.62 -4.72 -3.19
C MET A 68 4.10 -4.95 -4.62
N ASP A 69 3.72 -6.18 -4.97
CA ASP A 69 3.25 -6.59 -6.29
C ASP A 69 1.72 -6.51 -6.45
N ILE A 70 0.97 -6.31 -5.36
CA ILE A 70 -0.51 -6.24 -5.37
C ILE A 70 -0.99 -5.16 -6.33
N PHE A 71 -0.44 -3.95 -6.23
CA PHE A 71 -0.93 -2.82 -7.03
C PHE A 71 -0.64 -2.98 -8.52
N ALA A 72 0.48 -3.63 -8.88
CA ALA A 72 0.81 -3.93 -10.26
C ALA A 72 -0.17 -4.97 -10.86
N LYS A 73 -0.47 -6.04 -10.11
CA LYS A 73 -1.46 -7.05 -10.54
C LYS A 73 -2.87 -6.47 -10.62
N PHE A 74 -3.27 -5.66 -9.64
CA PHE A 74 -4.54 -4.94 -9.66
C PHE A 74 -4.64 -4.00 -10.86
N SER A 75 -3.59 -3.24 -11.16
CA SER A 75 -3.56 -2.33 -12.31
C SER A 75 -3.77 -3.06 -13.63
N ALA A 76 -3.15 -4.22 -13.81
CA ALA A 76 -3.38 -5.06 -14.98
C ALA A 76 -4.82 -5.59 -15.04
N PHE A 77 -5.35 -6.06 -13.92
CA PHE A 77 -6.72 -6.58 -13.79
C PHE A 77 -7.79 -5.52 -14.11
N ILE A 78 -7.67 -4.32 -13.53
CA ILE A 78 -8.69 -3.27 -13.67
C ILE A 78 -8.68 -2.62 -15.06
N LYS A 79 -7.50 -2.48 -15.68
CA LYS A 79 -7.34 -1.90 -17.02
C LYS A 79 -7.66 -2.88 -18.15
N ASN A 80 -7.86 -4.16 -17.84
CA ASN A 80 -8.19 -5.19 -18.82
C ASN A 80 -9.56 -4.93 -19.47
N SER A 81 -9.67 -5.08 -20.79
CA SER A 81 -10.96 -5.07 -21.51
C SER A 81 -11.34 -6.42 -22.10
N ARG A 82 -10.45 -7.41 -22.02
CA ARG A 82 -10.55 -8.73 -22.68
C ARG A 82 -11.15 -9.77 -21.72
N PRO A 83 -12.36 -10.29 -21.96
CA PRO A 83 -12.99 -11.28 -21.06
C PRO A 83 -12.14 -12.54 -20.85
N GLU A 84 -11.50 -13.03 -21.90
CA GLU A 84 -10.70 -14.26 -21.89
C GLU A 84 -9.45 -14.17 -20.99
N ALA A 85 -8.92 -12.96 -20.79
CA ALA A 85 -7.77 -12.73 -19.91
C ALA A 85 -8.18 -12.43 -18.46
N ASN A 86 -9.47 -12.15 -18.21
CA ASN A 86 -9.94 -11.64 -16.92
C ASN A 86 -9.71 -12.65 -15.78
N GLU A 87 -10.06 -13.92 -16.00
CA GLU A 87 -9.91 -14.98 -14.99
C GLU A 87 -8.44 -15.19 -14.60
N ALA A 88 -7.52 -15.12 -15.56
CA ALA A 88 -6.09 -15.26 -15.31
C ALA A 88 -5.54 -14.07 -14.50
N LEU A 89 -5.98 -12.84 -14.82
CA LEU A 89 -5.58 -11.62 -14.11
C LEU A 89 -6.14 -11.56 -12.69
N GLU A 90 -7.41 -11.94 -12.52
CA GLU A 90 -8.06 -12.03 -11.21
C GLU A 90 -7.35 -13.04 -10.31
N ARG A 91 -7.05 -14.24 -10.84
CA ARG A 91 -6.26 -15.25 -10.12
C ARG A 91 -4.87 -14.75 -9.76
N GLY A 92 -4.26 -13.95 -10.65
CA GLY A 92 -2.98 -13.29 -10.39
C GLY A 92 -3.04 -12.30 -9.22
N LEU A 93 -4.10 -11.50 -9.12
CA LEU A 93 -4.34 -10.59 -8.00
C LEU A 93 -4.65 -11.35 -6.70
N LEU A 94 -5.48 -12.40 -6.78
CA LEU A 94 -5.79 -13.24 -5.62
C LEU A 94 -4.53 -13.89 -5.04
N LYS A 95 -3.61 -14.35 -5.90
CA LYS A 95 -2.35 -14.96 -5.45
C LYS A 95 -1.47 -13.98 -4.69
N THR A 96 -1.42 -12.69 -5.07
CA THR A 96 -0.62 -11.70 -4.35
C THR A 96 -1.28 -11.25 -3.05
N LEU A 97 -2.61 -11.16 -3.03
CA LEU A 97 -3.37 -10.97 -1.78
C LEU A 97 -3.15 -12.15 -0.83
N GLN A 98 -3.20 -13.39 -1.32
CA GLN A 98 -2.97 -14.59 -0.52
C GLN A 98 -1.59 -14.58 0.15
N LYS A 99 -0.53 -14.20 -0.58
CA LYS A 99 0.82 -14.05 0.00
C LYS A 99 0.89 -13.00 1.11
N LEU A 100 0.20 -11.87 0.94
CA LEU A 100 0.12 -10.85 1.98
C LEU A 100 -0.65 -11.37 3.21
N ASP A 101 -1.72 -12.12 3.00
CA ASP A 101 -2.51 -12.71 4.08
C ASP A 101 -1.69 -13.74 4.89
N GLU A 102 -0.97 -14.61 4.19
CA GLU A 102 -0.02 -15.57 4.78
C GLU A 102 1.02 -14.85 5.63
N TYR A 103 1.62 -13.77 5.09
CA TYR A 103 2.58 -12.95 5.84
C TYR A 103 1.98 -12.34 7.11
N LEU A 104 0.78 -11.77 7.02
CA LEU A 104 0.08 -11.15 8.15
C LEU A 104 -0.32 -12.18 9.22
N ASN A 105 -0.57 -13.44 8.84
CA ASN A 105 -0.94 -14.50 9.77
C ASN A 105 0.26 -15.26 10.34
N ALA A 106 1.42 -15.24 9.67
CA ALA A 106 2.65 -15.84 10.20
C ALA A 106 3.20 -15.01 11.38
N PRO A 107 3.43 -15.60 12.57
CA PRO A 107 4.02 -14.90 13.71
C PRO A 107 5.40 -14.30 13.37
N LEU A 108 5.65 -13.06 13.79
CA LEU A 108 6.99 -12.47 13.74
C LEU A 108 7.88 -13.07 14.84
N PRO A 109 9.22 -13.02 14.69
CA PRO A 109 10.14 -13.50 15.72
C PRO A 109 9.91 -12.91 17.12
N ASP A 110 9.48 -11.64 17.23
CA ASP A 110 9.19 -11.01 18.51
C ASP A 110 7.89 -11.53 19.16
N GLU A 111 7.00 -12.15 18.38
CA GLU A 111 5.79 -12.78 18.90
C GLU A 111 6.07 -14.18 19.45
N ILE A 112 7.19 -14.82 19.07
CA ILE A 112 7.51 -16.20 19.44
C ILE A 112 8.34 -16.21 20.73
N ASP A 113 7.77 -16.77 21.81
CA ASP A 113 8.51 -17.06 23.04
C ASP A 113 9.09 -18.47 22.98
N GLU A 114 10.41 -18.57 22.78
CA GLU A 114 11.15 -19.84 22.73
C GLU A 114 11.03 -20.67 24.04
N ASN A 115 10.60 -20.06 25.15
CA ASN A 115 10.41 -20.74 26.44
C ASN A 115 8.94 -21.14 26.70
N SER A 116 8.01 -20.76 25.83
CA SER A 116 6.61 -21.15 25.93
C SER A 116 6.41 -22.56 25.37
N MET A 117 5.60 -23.37 26.05
CA MET A 117 5.17 -24.68 25.52
C MET A 117 4.00 -24.57 24.54
N GLU A 118 3.48 -23.36 24.30
CA GLU A 118 2.37 -23.11 23.40
C GLU A 118 2.88 -22.75 21.99
N ASP A 119 2.52 -23.56 21.00
CA ASP A 119 2.71 -23.23 19.59
C ASP A 119 1.84 -22.02 19.21
N ILE A 120 2.45 -20.88 18.93
CA ILE A 120 1.74 -19.72 18.38
C ILE A 120 1.39 -20.02 16.93
N ALA A 121 0.19 -20.57 16.73
CA ALA A 121 -0.29 -21.00 15.42
C ALA A 121 -0.59 -19.82 14.48
N ALA A 122 -0.85 -18.62 15.01
CA ALA A 122 -1.17 -17.44 14.21
C ALA A 122 -0.77 -16.13 14.91
N SER A 123 -0.28 -15.18 14.12
CA SER A 123 0.06 -13.83 14.55
C SER A 123 -1.17 -13.05 15.02
N THR A 124 -1.00 -12.24 16.06
CA THR A 124 -2.05 -11.35 16.59
C THR A 124 -1.77 -9.88 16.31
N ARG A 125 -0.61 -9.57 15.71
CA ARG A 125 -0.17 -8.20 15.43
C ARG A 125 -1.16 -7.38 14.61
N LYS A 126 -1.15 -6.07 14.84
CA LYS A 126 -2.08 -5.13 14.19
C LYS A 126 -1.68 -4.72 12.77
N PHE A 127 -0.39 -4.55 12.52
CA PHE A 127 0.19 -3.97 11.30
C PHE A 127 1.28 -4.88 10.71
N LEU A 128 1.92 -4.47 9.61
CA LEU A 128 2.87 -5.33 8.89
C LEU A 128 4.02 -5.81 9.78
N ASP A 129 4.57 -4.91 10.59
CA ASP A 129 5.83 -5.09 11.31
C ASP A 129 5.64 -5.23 12.84
N GLY A 130 4.39 -5.26 13.32
CA GLY A 130 4.07 -5.32 14.75
C GLY A 130 2.77 -4.59 15.07
N ASP A 131 2.67 -4.07 16.29
CA ASP A 131 1.46 -3.38 16.78
C ASP A 131 1.40 -1.88 16.51
N GLU A 132 2.52 -1.29 16.07
CA GLU A 132 2.63 0.12 15.70
C GLU A 132 2.79 0.29 14.19
N MET A 133 2.26 1.40 13.65
CA MET A 133 2.38 1.69 12.22
C MET A 133 3.81 2.10 11.84
N THR A 134 4.26 1.61 10.70
CA THR A 134 5.57 1.89 10.11
C THR A 134 5.43 2.49 8.71
N LEU A 135 6.55 2.87 8.11
CA LEU A 135 6.62 3.34 6.72
C LEU A 135 6.14 2.27 5.72
N ALA A 136 6.26 0.98 6.06
CA ALA A 136 5.75 -0.10 5.21
C ALA A 136 4.22 -0.01 5.08
N ASP A 137 3.53 0.22 6.20
CA ASP A 137 2.07 0.36 6.25
C ASP A 137 1.62 1.60 5.46
N CYS A 138 2.35 2.71 5.61
CA CYS A 138 2.09 3.95 4.89
C CYS A 138 2.22 3.81 3.37
N ASN A 139 3.06 2.89 2.90
CA ASN A 139 3.21 2.60 1.48
C ASN A 139 2.14 1.64 0.96
N LEU A 140 1.76 0.64 1.76
CA LEU A 140 0.82 -0.42 1.35
C LEU A 140 -0.65 -0.01 1.52
N LEU A 141 -1.04 0.59 2.64
CA LEU A 141 -2.44 0.85 2.98
C LEU A 141 -3.17 1.71 1.94
N PRO A 142 -2.61 2.83 1.43
CA PRO A 142 -3.29 3.61 0.39
C PRO A 142 -3.56 2.78 -0.87
N LYS A 143 -2.59 1.94 -1.28
CA LYS A 143 -2.72 1.06 -2.45
C LYS A 143 -3.79 -0.01 -2.22
N LEU A 144 -3.74 -0.67 -1.07
CA LEU A 144 -4.69 -1.74 -0.73
C LEU A 144 -6.13 -1.21 -0.58
N HIS A 145 -6.30 0.01 -0.07
CA HIS A 145 -7.59 0.67 0.01
C HIS A 145 -8.16 0.98 -1.39
N ILE A 146 -7.35 1.51 -2.30
CA ILE A 146 -7.74 1.70 -3.71
C ILE A 146 -8.18 0.37 -4.33
N VAL A 147 -7.41 -0.71 -4.16
CA VAL A 147 -7.78 -2.05 -4.66
C VAL A 147 -9.16 -2.45 -4.15
N LYS A 148 -9.43 -2.32 -2.85
CA LYS A 148 -10.70 -2.68 -2.24
C LYS A 148 -11.88 -1.90 -2.85
N ILE A 149 -11.77 -0.57 -2.95
CA ILE A 149 -12.87 0.28 -3.43
C ILE A 149 -13.11 0.09 -4.93
N VAL A 150 -12.05 0.16 -5.73
CA VAL A 150 -12.16 0.16 -7.20
C VAL A 150 -12.50 -1.24 -7.73
N ALA A 151 -11.89 -2.31 -7.19
CA ALA A 151 -12.22 -3.66 -7.63
C ALA A 151 -13.68 -4.03 -7.32
N LYS A 152 -14.18 -3.59 -6.16
CA LYS A 152 -15.60 -3.76 -5.81
C LYS A 152 -16.50 -3.00 -6.76
N LYS A 153 -16.22 -1.73 -7.02
CA LYS A 153 -17.06 -0.87 -7.86
C LYS A 153 -17.16 -1.36 -9.32
N TYR A 154 -16.04 -1.70 -9.94
CA TYR A 154 -15.97 -1.89 -11.39
C TYR A 154 -15.93 -3.36 -11.85
N ARG A 155 -15.62 -4.28 -10.93
CA ARG A 155 -15.54 -5.72 -11.20
C ARG A 155 -16.39 -6.57 -10.27
N ASN A 156 -17.07 -5.98 -9.29
CA ASN A 156 -17.75 -6.70 -8.21
C ASN A 156 -16.84 -7.72 -7.52
N PHE A 157 -15.53 -7.43 -7.49
CA PHE A 157 -14.54 -8.27 -6.83
C PHE A 157 -14.38 -7.80 -5.38
N ASP A 158 -14.50 -8.73 -4.44
CA ASP A 158 -14.22 -8.52 -3.04
C ASP A 158 -13.01 -9.35 -2.61
N ILE A 159 -12.22 -8.83 -1.68
CA ILE A 159 -11.19 -9.63 -1.00
C ILE A 159 -11.91 -10.79 -0.27
N PRO A 160 -11.54 -12.06 -0.51
CA PRO A 160 -12.19 -13.19 0.15
C PRO A 160 -12.22 -13.05 1.67
N LYS A 161 -13.35 -13.40 2.30
CA LYS A 161 -13.48 -13.34 3.78
C LYS A 161 -12.59 -14.33 4.52
N THR A 162 -12.10 -15.35 3.81
CA THR A 162 -11.12 -16.32 4.32
C THR A 162 -9.74 -15.73 4.55
N MET A 163 -9.40 -14.58 3.92
CA MET A 163 -8.13 -13.87 4.13
C MET A 163 -8.18 -13.02 5.42
N THR A 164 -8.17 -13.71 6.57
CA THR A 164 -8.40 -13.12 7.89
C THR A 164 -7.32 -12.13 8.31
N GLY A 165 -6.08 -12.31 7.88
CA GLY A 165 -4.96 -11.42 8.18
C GLY A 165 -5.14 -10.06 7.53
N ILE A 166 -5.52 -10.03 6.25
CA ILE A 166 -5.84 -8.79 5.53
C ILE A 166 -7.02 -8.07 6.17
N TRP A 167 -8.10 -8.80 6.52
CA TRP A 167 -9.26 -8.17 7.16
C TRP A 167 -8.93 -7.60 8.54
N ARG A 168 -8.12 -8.31 9.34
CA ARG A 168 -7.59 -7.81 10.62
C ARG A 168 -6.78 -6.53 10.41
N TYR A 169 -5.84 -6.55 9.47
CA TYR A 169 -4.99 -5.42 9.13
C TYR A 169 -5.77 -4.19 8.69
N LEU A 170 -6.70 -4.35 7.73
CA LEU A 170 -7.56 -3.26 7.27
C LEU A 170 -8.44 -2.70 8.40
N LYS A 171 -9.01 -3.57 9.25
CA LYS A 171 -9.81 -3.14 10.39
C LYS A 171 -9.01 -2.27 11.36
N ASN A 172 -7.78 -2.67 11.68
CA ASN A 172 -6.88 -1.89 12.53
C ASN A 172 -6.44 -0.58 11.86
N ALA A 173 -6.23 -0.57 10.55
CA ALA A 173 -5.90 0.65 9.83
C ALA A 173 -7.07 1.66 9.82
N TYR A 174 -8.31 1.21 9.59
CA TYR A 174 -9.48 2.09 9.63
C TYR A 174 -9.84 2.60 11.03
N SER A 175 -9.28 2.04 12.11
CA SER A 175 -9.42 2.62 13.45
C SER A 175 -8.35 3.65 13.79
N ARG A 176 -7.38 3.90 12.90
CA ARG A 176 -6.34 4.91 13.06
C ARG A 176 -6.72 6.21 12.39
N ASP A 177 -6.74 7.28 13.17
CA ASP A 177 -6.97 8.65 12.71
C ASP A 177 -5.97 9.07 11.63
N GLU A 178 -4.74 8.57 11.68
CA GLU A 178 -3.71 8.87 10.68
C GLU A 178 -4.09 8.40 9.28
N PHE A 179 -4.80 7.27 9.20
CA PHE A 179 -5.25 6.70 7.94
C PHE A 179 -6.59 7.29 7.51
N THR A 180 -7.59 7.29 8.38
CA THR A 180 -8.95 7.75 8.06
C THR A 180 -9.01 9.22 7.67
N ASN A 181 -8.23 10.09 8.32
CA ASN A 181 -8.21 11.52 8.02
C ASN A 181 -7.43 11.88 6.74
N THR A 182 -6.73 10.92 6.14
CA THR A 182 -5.89 11.15 4.95
C THR A 182 -6.36 10.40 3.72
N CYS A 183 -7.22 9.38 3.90
CA CYS A 183 -7.92 8.74 2.80
C CYS A 183 -8.86 9.71 2.09
N PRO A 184 -8.82 9.80 0.75
CA PRO A 184 -9.88 10.46 -0.01
C PRO A 184 -11.20 9.69 0.16
N GLY A 185 -12.32 10.37 -0.10
CA GLY A 185 -13.62 9.71 -0.01
C GLY A 185 -13.78 8.61 -1.06
N ASP A 186 -14.49 7.52 -0.75
CA ASP A 186 -14.68 6.39 -1.67
C ASP A 186 -15.14 6.84 -3.07
N LYS A 187 -16.08 7.80 -3.15
CA LYS A 187 -16.56 8.35 -4.43
C LYS A 187 -15.47 9.04 -5.24
N GLU A 188 -14.53 9.73 -4.59
CA GLU A 188 -13.43 10.40 -5.28
C GLU A 188 -12.49 9.37 -5.90
N ILE A 189 -12.21 8.28 -5.18
CA ILE A 189 -11.41 7.15 -5.69
C ILE A 189 -12.14 6.50 -6.87
N GLU A 190 -13.45 6.27 -6.76
CA GLU A 190 -14.23 5.70 -7.85
C GLU A 190 -14.16 6.57 -9.11
N ILE A 191 -14.38 7.89 -8.98
CA ILE A 191 -14.33 8.84 -10.10
C ILE A 191 -12.93 8.87 -10.72
N ALA A 192 -11.88 8.91 -9.90
CA ALA A 192 -10.49 8.90 -10.39
C ALA A 192 -10.18 7.67 -11.26
N TYR A 193 -10.89 6.56 -11.07
CA TYR A 193 -10.69 5.33 -11.83
C TYR A 193 -11.71 5.09 -12.95
N SER A 194 -12.68 5.99 -13.17
CA SER A 194 -13.77 5.76 -14.13
C SER A 194 -13.28 5.53 -15.56
N ASP A 195 -12.23 6.24 -15.96
CA ASP A 195 -11.76 6.24 -17.35
C ASP A 195 -10.78 5.09 -17.62
N VAL A 196 -10.07 4.63 -16.58
CA VAL A 196 -9.09 3.54 -16.68
C VAL A 196 -9.70 2.17 -16.42
N ALA A 197 -10.80 2.10 -15.67
CA ALA A 197 -11.53 0.87 -15.39
C ALA A 197 -12.39 0.46 -16.59
N LYS A 198 -11.76 -0.21 -17.56
CA LYS A 198 -12.43 -0.60 -18.80
C LYS A 198 -13.50 -1.65 -18.53
N ARG A 199 -14.67 -1.52 -19.15
CA ARG A 199 -15.67 -2.60 -19.15
C ARG A 199 -15.15 -3.80 -19.94
N LEU A 200 -15.49 -5.00 -19.50
CA LEU A 200 -15.23 -6.21 -20.28
C LEU A 200 -16.15 -6.16 -21.50
N THR A 201 -15.58 -5.98 -22.69
CA THR A 201 -16.34 -5.97 -23.95
C THR A 201 -16.50 -7.41 -24.41
N LYS A 202 -17.75 -7.86 -24.56
CA LYS A 202 -18.08 -9.17 -25.12
C LYS A 202 -17.65 -9.28 -26.58
#